data_AF-A0A3D5VER6-F1
#
_entry.id   AF-A0A3D5VER6-F1
#
_cell.length_a   1.000
_cell.length_b   1.000
_cell.length_c   1.000
_cell.angle_alpha   90.00
_cell.angle_beta   90.00
_cell.angle_gamma   90.00
#
_symmetry.space_group_name_H-M   'P 1'
#
loop_
_entity.id
_entity.type
_entity.pdbx_description
1 polymer ?
#
loop_
_entity_poly.entity_id
_entity_poly.type
_entity_poly.pdbx_seq_one_letter_code
_entity_poly.pdbx_strand_id
1 'polypeptide(L)'
;IMMGAFWAESLIFAEGGFAAGSIQVAGTANTHQLPFFIAACDYCLIGEELFAAGAYLSQDPMQVAGIKVQDLGKIVAVLLIIIGTVTTTCNWPVICEFLARFAS
;
A
#
# COMPACT_ATOMS: atom_id res chain seq x y z
N ILE A 1 16.17 -10.36 10.47
CA ILE A 1 15.30 -9.56 9.58
C ILE A 1 14.58 -10.52 8.63
N MET A 2 13.25 -10.41 8.49
CA MET A 2 12.41 -11.34 7.72
C MET A 2 11.53 -10.56 6.73
N MET A 3 11.90 -10.52 5.45
CA MET A 3 11.18 -9.72 4.43
C MET A 3 10.62 -10.65 3.34
N GLY A 4 9.30 -10.64 3.13
CA GLY A 4 8.63 -11.39 2.06
C GLY A 4 7.58 -12.40 2.53
N ALA A 5 7.35 -13.42 1.69
CA ALA A 5 6.32 -14.43 1.91
C ALA A 5 6.91 -15.72 2.50
N PHE A 6 6.69 -15.94 3.79
CA PHE A 6 7.14 -17.08 4.58
C PHE A 6 5.98 -17.91 5.17
N TRP A 7 4.73 -17.52 4.91
CA TRP A 7 3.52 -18.25 5.30
C TRP A 7 3.53 -18.72 6.76
N ALA A 8 3.25 -19.99 7.03
CA ALA A 8 3.19 -20.52 8.39
C ALA A 8 4.58 -20.60 9.04
N GLU A 9 5.63 -20.76 8.24
CA GLU A 9 7.02 -20.82 8.68
C GLU A 9 7.51 -19.50 9.30
N SER A 10 6.82 -18.39 9.01
CA SER A 10 7.07 -17.09 9.66
C SER A 10 7.07 -17.17 11.19
N LEU A 11 6.18 -17.97 11.78
CA LEU A 11 6.08 -18.14 13.24
C LEU A 11 7.25 -18.95 13.80
N ILE A 12 7.74 -19.94 13.07
CA ILE A 12 8.88 -20.76 13.49
C ILE A 12 10.16 -19.91 13.51
N PHE A 13 10.37 -19.09 12.49
CA PHE A 13 11.50 -18.15 12.49
C PHE A 13 11.36 -17.09 13.60
N ALA A 14 10.14 -16.64 13.87
CA ALA A 14 9.91 -15.67 14.93
C ALA A 14 10.15 -16.24 16.33
N GLU A 15 9.73 -17.49 16.58
CA GLU A 15 10.02 -18.21 17.81
C GLU A 15 11.52 -18.41 18.02
N GLY A 16 12.24 -18.83 16.97
CA GLY A 16 13.70 -18.96 17.02
C GLY A 16 14.41 -17.64 17.32
N GLY A 17 13.95 -16.54 16.73
CA GLY A 17 14.46 -15.20 17.01
C GLY A 17 14.21 -14.76 18.47
N PHE A 18 13.04 -15.07 19.00
CA PHE A 18 12.68 -14.78 20.39
C PHE A 18 13.50 -15.62 21.37
N ALA A 19 13.66 -16.92 21.12
CA ALA A 19 14.48 -17.81 21.92
C ALA A 19 15.96 -17.38 21.96
N ALA A 20 16.45 -16.78 20.87
CA ALA A 20 17.79 -16.21 20.79
C ALA A 20 17.90 -14.81 21.44
N GLY A 21 16.81 -14.24 21.98
CA GLY A 21 16.78 -12.89 22.55
C GLY A 21 17.04 -11.77 21.53
N SER A 22 16.75 -12.02 20.24
CA SER A 22 17.05 -11.10 19.15
C SER A 22 15.86 -10.18 18.84
N ILE A 23 16.15 -8.93 18.44
CA ILE A 23 15.15 -8.00 17.91
C ILE A 23 14.68 -8.49 16.54
N GLN A 24 13.37 -8.56 16.35
CA GLN A 24 12.77 -9.08 15.14
C GLN A 24 12.12 -7.98 14.32
N VAL A 25 12.75 -7.69 13.17
CA VAL A 25 12.20 -6.81 12.13
C VAL A 25 11.71 -7.68 10.98
N ALA A 26 10.42 -7.61 10.70
CA ALA A 26 9.77 -8.36 9.65
C ALA A 26 9.02 -7.43 8.67
N GLY A 27 8.63 -7.95 7.51
CA GLY A 27 7.80 -7.21 6.56
C GLY A 27 7.22 -8.10 5.48
N THR A 28 5.96 -7.88 5.11
CA THR A 28 5.31 -8.63 4.03
C THR A 28 4.24 -7.79 3.33
N ALA A 29 4.08 -8.03 2.03
CA ALA A 29 2.98 -7.48 1.24
C ALA A 29 1.78 -8.43 1.16
N ASN A 30 1.88 -9.64 1.73
CA ASN A 30 0.81 -10.61 1.72
C ASN A 30 -0.11 -10.42 2.95
N THR A 31 -1.36 -10.04 2.70
CA THR A 31 -2.37 -9.77 3.74
C THR A 31 -2.69 -10.99 4.61
N HIS A 32 -2.52 -12.22 4.09
CA HIS A 32 -2.82 -13.43 4.85
C HIS A 32 -1.75 -13.76 5.90
N GLN A 33 -0.48 -13.45 5.60
CA GLN A 33 0.65 -13.73 6.49
C GLN A 33 0.93 -12.57 7.44
N LEU A 34 0.55 -11.36 7.05
CA LEU A 34 0.79 -10.14 7.83
C LEU A 34 0.44 -10.25 9.33
N PRO A 35 -0.70 -10.88 9.73
CA PRO A 35 -1.03 -11.04 11.15
C PRO A 35 0.00 -11.85 11.94
N PHE A 36 0.68 -12.81 11.31
CA PHE A 36 1.69 -13.65 11.98
C PHE A 36 2.93 -12.83 12.36
N PHE A 37 3.38 -11.96 11.46
CA PHE A 37 4.51 -11.07 11.76
C PHE A 37 4.12 -9.94 12.71
N ILE A 38 2.91 -9.39 12.61
CA ILE A 38 2.43 -8.38 13.57
C ILE A 38 2.34 -8.96 14.99
N ALA A 39 1.91 -10.21 15.13
CA ALA A 39 1.74 -10.83 16.43
C ALA A 39 3.05 -11.36 17.06
N ALA A 40 4.01 -11.80 16.24
CA ALA A 40 5.20 -12.51 16.71
C ALA A 40 6.52 -11.70 16.67
N CYS A 41 6.58 -10.60 15.92
CA CYS A 41 7.79 -9.78 15.76
C CYS A 41 7.64 -8.42 16.44
N ASP A 42 8.76 -7.80 16.83
CA ASP A 42 8.78 -6.48 17.47
C ASP A 42 8.40 -5.35 16.49
N TYR A 43 8.85 -5.45 15.24
CA TYR A 43 8.59 -4.47 14.18
C TYR A 43 8.15 -5.17 12.91
N CYS A 44 7.03 -4.73 12.34
CA CYS A 44 6.48 -5.27 11.10
C CYS A 44 6.19 -4.17 10.08
N LEU A 45 6.82 -4.23 8.91
CA LEU A 45 6.51 -3.38 7.76
C LEU A 45 5.31 -3.94 7.01
N ILE A 46 4.28 -3.12 6.87
CA ILE A 46 3.01 -3.51 6.26
C ILE A 46 2.93 -3.03 4.82
N GLY A 47 2.81 -3.96 3.86
CA GLY A 47 2.42 -3.63 2.48
C GLY A 47 3.22 -2.48 1.87
N GLU A 48 2.59 -1.31 1.76
CA GLU A 48 3.15 -0.06 1.21
C GLU A 48 4.49 0.34 1.88
N GLU A 49 4.65 0.08 3.18
CA GLU A 49 5.88 0.37 3.93
C GLU A 49 7.05 -0.51 3.51
N LEU A 50 6.77 -1.78 3.18
CA LEU A 50 7.79 -2.72 2.66
C LEU A 50 8.33 -2.23 1.32
N PHE A 51 7.44 -1.76 0.44
CA PHE A 51 7.81 -1.22 -0.86
C PHE A 51 8.55 0.11 -0.74
N ALA A 52 8.13 0.99 0.16
CA ALA A 52 8.82 2.23 0.45
C ALA A 52 10.24 1.97 0.99
N ALA A 53 10.39 1.08 1.97
CA ALA A 53 11.70 0.69 2.50
C ALA A 53 12.59 0.08 1.41
N GLY A 54 12.06 -0.80 0.56
CA GLY A 54 12.77 -1.37 -0.58
C GLY A 54 13.26 -0.30 -1.56
N ALA A 55 12.36 0.60 -1.98
CA ALA A 55 12.70 1.67 -2.91
C ALA A 55 13.74 2.65 -2.33
N TYR A 56 13.64 2.98 -1.04
CA TYR A 56 14.61 3.84 -0.36
C TYR A 56 15.98 3.18 -0.21
N LEU A 57 16.03 1.88 0.09
CA LEU A 57 17.28 1.13 0.22
C LEU A 57 17.95 0.89 -1.14
N SER A 58 17.17 0.53 -2.16
CA SER A 58 17.68 0.31 -3.52
C SER A 58 18.03 1.61 -4.25
N GLN A 59 17.54 2.76 -3.78
CA GLN A 59 17.72 4.09 -4.39
C GLN A 59 17.36 4.13 -5.88
N ASP A 60 16.47 3.23 -6.31
CA ASP A 60 16.08 3.12 -7.70
C ASP A 60 15.08 4.25 -8.04
N PRO A 61 15.41 5.15 -8.98
CA PRO A 61 14.57 6.29 -9.28
C PRO A 61 13.22 5.89 -9.87
N MET A 62 13.12 4.73 -10.54
CA MET A 62 11.87 4.23 -11.10
C MET A 62 10.92 3.75 -9.99
N GLN A 63 11.44 3.03 -9.00
CA GLN A 63 10.63 2.53 -7.88
C GLN A 63 10.13 3.66 -6.98
N VAL A 64 11.01 4.63 -6.66
CA VAL A 64 10.64 5.81 -5.86
C VAL A 64 9.62 6.68 -6.60
N ALA A 65 9.78 6.86 -7.91
CA ALA A 65 8.81 7.58 -8.73
C ALA A 65 7.46 6.84 -8.79
N GLY A 66 7.47 5.52 -8.92
CA GLY A 66 6.26 4.70 -8.96
C GLY A 66 5.37 4.88 -7.73
N ILE A 67 5.97 4.83 -6.53
CA ILE A 67 5.24 5.02 -5.26
C ILE A 67 4.59 6.41 -5.20
N LYS A 68 5.32 7.46 -5.62
CA LYS A 68 4.80 8.84 -5.62
C LYS A 68 3.65 9.04 -6.62
N VAL A 69 3.78 8.49 -7.83
CA VAL A 69 2.74 8.59 -8.87
C VAL A 69 1.49 7.82 -8.45
N GLN A 70 1.65 6.67 -7.80
CA GLN A 70 0.52 5.89 -7.30
C GLN A 70 -0.29 6.68 -6.27
N ASP A 71 0.35 7.35 -5.31
CA ASP A 71 -0.34 8.16 -4.31
C ASP A 71 -1.02 9.40 -4.93
N LEU A 72 -0.32 10.11 -5.82
CA LEU A 72 -0.89 11.24 -6.55
C LEU A 72 -2.10 10.84 -7.41
N GLY A 73 -2.04 9.68 -8.06
CA GLY A 73 -3.13 9.13 -8.84
C GLY A 73 -4.39 8.85 -8.00
N LYS A 74 -4.22 8.27 -6.80
CA LYS A 74 -5.34 8.07 -5.85
C LYS A 74 -5.97 9.41 -5.48
N ILE A 75 -5.17 10.44 -5.15
CA ILE A 75 -5.67 11.77 -4.78
C ILE A 75 -6.47 12.41 -5.93
N VAL A 76 -5.93 12.38 -7.15
CA VAL A 76 -6.62 12.92 -8.33
C VAL A 76 -7.95 12.19 -8.58
N ALA A 77 -7.96 10.86 -8.48
CA ALA A 77 -9.18 10.08 -8.63
C ALA A 77 -10.24 10.44 -7.58
N VAL A 78 -9.85 10.59 -6.31
CA VAL A 78 -10.76 11.01 -5.23
C VAL A 78 -11.34 12.40 -5.50
N LEU A 79 -10.52 13.35 -5.96
CA LEU A 79 -11.00 14.70 -6.30
C LEU A 79 -12.01 14.68 -7.45
N LEU A 80 -11.76 13.91 -8.50
CA LEU A 80 -12.69 13.78 -9.63
C LEU A 80 -14.03 13.16 -9.18
N ILE A 81 -13.99 12.14 -8.31
CA ILE A 81 -15.20 11.54 -7.73
C ILE A 81 -15.98 12.57 -6.93
N ILE A 82 -15.31 13.37 -6.09
CA ILE A 82 -15.97 14.39 -5.28
C ILE A 82 -16.63 15.45 -6.17
N ILE A 83 -15.89 15.97 -7.17
CA ILE A 83 -16.41 16.98 -8.09
C ILE A 83 -17.63 16.43 -8.83
N GLY A 84 -17.52 15.25 -9.45
CA GLY A 84 -18.61 14.62 -10.18
C GLY A 84 -19.84 14.36 -9.31
N THR A 85 -19.62 13.94 -8.06
CA THR A 85 -20.71 13.72 -7.09
C THR A 85 -21.42 15.03 -6.77
N VAL A 86 -20.69 16.08 -6.38
CA VAL A 86 -21.25 17.38 -5.98
C VAL A 86 -22.03 18.02 -7.12
N THR A 87 -21.49 18.02 -8.34
CA THR A 87 -22.15 18.65 -9.50
C THR A 87 -23.42 17.91 -9.90
N THR A 88 -23.43 16.58 -9.77
CA THR A 88 -24.63 15.77 -10.01
C THR A 88 -25.68 16.00 -8.93
N THR A 89 -25.28 16.06 -7.65
CA THR A 89 -26.18 16.33 -6.52
C THR A 89 -26.79 17.73 -6.58
N CYS A 90 -26.04 18.75 -7.02
CA CYS A 90 -26.56 20.10 -7.21
C CYS A 90 -27.36 20.29 -8.52
N ASN A 91 -27.63 19.20 -9.27
CA ASN A 91 -28.33 19.21 -10.56
C ASN A 91 -27.75 20.22 -11.57
N TRP A 92 -26.41 20.32 -11.61
CA TRP A 92 -25.71 21.15 -12.57
C TRP A 92 -25.44 20.32 -13.84
N PRO A 93 -26.12 20.59 -14.97
CA PRO A 93 -26.06 19.72 -16.15
C PRO A 93 -24.72 19.73 -16.90
N VAL A 94 -23.77 20.61 -16.52
CA VAL A 94 -22.52 20.85 -17.28
C VAL A 94 -21.67 19.61 -17.45
N ILE A 95 -21.56 18.74 -16.43
CA ILE A 95 -20.75 17.52 -16.54
C ILE A 95 -21.45 16.44 -17.35
N CYS A 96 -22.76 16.27 -17.18
CA CYS A 96 -23.53 15.31 -17.96
C CYS A 96 -23.54 15.69 -19.45
N GLU A 97 -23.69 16.97 -19.76
CA GLU A 97 -23.70 17.49 -21.14
C GLU A 97 -22.31 17.41 -21.79
N PHE A 98 -21.25 17.71 -21.02
CA PHE A 98 -19.87 17.53 -21.47
C PHE A 98 -19.57 16.06 -21.78
N LEU A 99 -19.92 15.12 -20.89
CA LEU A 99 -19.70 13.68 -21.11
C LEU A 99 -20.53 13.14 -22.28
N ALA A 100 -21.78 13.58 -22.43
CA ALA A 100 -22.65 13.17 -23.55
C ALA A 100 -22.07 13.58 -24.92
N ARG A 101 -21.34 14.70 -24.98
CA ARG A 101 -20.70 15.19 -26.22
C ARG A 101 -19.50 14.35 -26.69
N PHE A 102 -18.89 13.55 -25.80
CA PHE A 102 -17.82 12.61 -26.17
C PHE A 102 -18.33 11.18 -26.39
N ALA A 103 -19.59 10.90 -26.06
CA ALA A 103 -20.21 9.58 -26.22
C ALA A 103 -20.90 9.37 -27.59
N SER A 104 -21.00 10.41 -28.42
CA SER A 104 -21.50 10.38 -29.81
C SER A 104 -20.37 10.37 -30.82
#